data_AF-A0A327L8G5-F1
#
_entry.id   AF-A0A327L8G5-F1
#
_cell.length_a   1.000
_cell.length_b   1.000
_cell.length_c   1.000
_cell.angle_alpha   90.00
_cell.angle_beta   90.00
_cell.angle_gamma   90.00
#
_symmetry.space_group_name_H-M   'P 1'
#
loop_
_entity.id
_entity.type
_entity.pdbx_description
1 polymer ?
#
loop_
_entity_poly.entity_id
_entity_poly.type
_entity_poly.pdbx_seq_one_letter_code
_entity_poly.pdbx_strand_id
1 'polypeptide(L)'
;MSQPHIQDALIEAIDEQALPRLRSVTSIEDYFAFVSGHTFRHKLFDWPDVKIIVDVARGDLAAARALRDANIDRWRDNPAHDDESRARYRRVRQLCARLDADDRPGLAALLHEWEAITVRNLKIERLWEPTPFPLELEA
;
A
#
# COMPACT_ATOMS: atom_id res chain seq x y z
N MET A 1 -4.34 -20.81 -34.38
CA MET A 1 -4.30 -22.20 -33.85
C MET A 1 -4.29 -22.09 -32.34
N SER A 2 -5.37 -22.51 -31.65
CA SER A 2 -5.38 -22.59 -30.18
C SER A 2 -4.55 -23.82 -29.81
N GLN A 3 -3.45 -23.67 -29.06
CA GLN A 3 -2.68 -24.81 -28.59
C GLN A 3 -3.40 -25.43 -27.37
N PRO A 4 -3.91 -26.66 -27.47
CA PRO A 4 -4.76 -27.27 -26.45
C PRO A 4 -4.08 -27.50 -25.08
N HIS A 5 -2.76 -27.27 -24.96
CA HIS A 5 -2.00 -27.45 -23.72
C HIS A 5 -1.60 -26.14 -23.02
N ILE A 6 -1.84 -24.97 -23.63
CA ILE A 6 -1.46 -23.69 -23.01
C ILE A 6 -2.30 -23.42 -21.75
N GLN A 7 -3.59 -23.79 -21.79
CA GLN A 7 -4.46 -23.60 -20.63
C GLN A 7 -4.03 -24.46 -19.45
N ASP A 8 -3.74 -25.74 -19.68
CA ASP A 8 -3.28 -26.66 -18.63
C ASP A 8 -1.93 -26.23 -18.07
N ALA A 9 -0.98 -25.87 -18.94
CA ALA A 9 0.34 -25.38 -18.52
C ALA A 9 0.25 -24.05 -17.74
N LEU A 10 -0.70 -23.17 -18.08
CA LEU A 10 -0.94 -21.94 -17.33
C LEU A 10 -1.54 -22.24 -15.94
N ILE A 11 -2.51 -23.14 -15.86
CA ILE A 11 -3.11 -23.55 -14.58
C ILE A 11 -2.05 -24.19 -13.68
N GLU A 12 -1.24 -25.12 -14.22
CA GLU A 12 -0.13 -25.75 -13.50
C GLU A 12 0.89 -24.70 -13.00
N ALA A 13 1.27 -23.74 -13.84
CA ALA A 13 2.16 -22.66 -13.42
C ALA A 13 1.53 -21.77 -12.31
N ILE A 14 0.22 -21.50 -12.38
CA ILE A 14 -0.48 -20.77 -11.33
C ILE A 14 -0.47 -21.57 -10.02
N ASP A 15 -0.83 -22.84 -10.07
CA ASP A 15 -0.99 -23.70 -8.90
C ASP A 15 0.34 -24.03 -8.22
N GLU A 16 1.39 -24.30 -8.99
CA GLU A 16 2.67 -24.75 -8.47
C GLU A 16 3.65 -23.60 -8.19
N GLN A 17 3.53 -22.46 -8.88
CA GLN A 17 4.51 -21.37 -8.76
C GLN A 17 3.91 -20.09 -8.18
N ALA A 18 2.73 -19.67 -8.65
CA ALA A 18 2.14 -18.39 -8.24
C ALA A 18 1.41 -18.49 -6.89
N LEU A 19 0.48 -19.43 -6.75
CA LEU A 19 -0.35 -19.58 -5.55
C LEU A 19 0.47 -19.83 -4.27
N PRO A 20 1.50 -20.68 -4.25
CA PRO A 20 2.28 -20.89 -3.03
C PRO A 20 2.96 -19.61 -2.53
N ARG A 21 3.45 -18.77 -3.47
CA ARG A 21 4.08 -17.47 -3.14
C ARG A 21 3.07 -16.44 -2.67
N LEU A 22 1.87 -16.43 -3.23
CA LEU A 22 0.81 -15.52 -2.77
C LEU A 22 0.24 -15.96 -1.42
N ARG A 23 0.05 -17.26 -1.20
CA ARG A 23 -0.45 -17.83 0.05
C ARG A 23 0.52 -17.69 1.22
N SER A 24 1.82 -17.52 0.96
CA SER A 24 2.79 -17.22 2.02
C SER A 24 2.73 -15.78 2.52
N VAL A 25 1.98 -14.89 1.86
CA VAL A 25 1.79 -13.51 2.29
C VAL A 25 0.64 -13.45 3.30
N THR A 26 0.97 -13.43 4.58
CA THR A 26 -0.03 -13.49 5.68
C THR A 26 -0.04 -12.26 6.58
N SER A 27 0.93 -11.36 6.38
CA SER A 27 1.10 -10.12 7.15
C SER A 27 1.54 -8.96 6.24
N ILE A 28 1.50 -7.74 6.77
CA ILE A 28 2.03 -6.55 6.08
C ILE A 28 3.55 -6.68 5.86
N GLU A 29 4.26 -7.32 6.79
CA GLU A 29 5.68 -7.61 6.70
C GLU A 29 5.99 -8.60 5.57
N ASP A 30 5.21 -9.68 5.45
CA ASP A 30 5.35 -10.64 4.35
C ASP A 30 5.09 -9.96 3.01
N TYR A 31 4.04 -9.12 2.95
CA TYR A 31 3.71 -8.35 1.76
C TYR A 31 4.86 -7.42 1.38
N PHE A 32 5.42 -6.72 2.36
CA PHE A 32 6.58 -5.84 2.16
C PHE A 32 7.78 -6.60 1.61
N ALA A 33 8.12 -7.75 2.20
CA ALA A 33 9.22 -8.60 1.73
C ALA A 33 8.97 -9.08 0.29
N PHE A 34 7.73 -9.49 -0.01
CA PHE A 34 7.31 -9.96 -1.33
C PHE A 34 7.44 -8.88 -2.41
N VAL A 35 6.93 -7.67 -2.17
CA VAL A 35 6.93 -6.58 -3.17
C VAL A 35 8.26 -5.82 -3.25
N SER A 36 9.12 -5.93 -2.23
CA SER A 36 10.49 -5.38 -2.25
C SER A 36 11.47 -6.27 -3.02
N GLY A 37 11.13 -7.54 -3.23
CA GLY A 37 11.93 -8.48 -3.99
C GLY A 37 12.03 -8.12 -5.48
N HIS A 38 12.90 -8.81 -6.21
CA HIS A 38 13.10 -8.62 -7.66
C HIS A 38 11.96 -9.21 -8.52
N THR A 39 10.79 -9.46 -7.93
CA THR A 39 9.63 -10.05 -8.62
C THR A 39 8.97 -9.05 -9.57
N PHE A 40 9.06 -7.74 -9.28
CA PHE A 40 8.43 -6.69 -10.07
C PHE A 40 9.46 -5.77 -10.72
N ARG A 41 9.19 -5.34 -11.96
CA ARG A 41 10.07 -4.43 -12.73
C ARG A 41 10.29 -3.08 -12.03
N HIS A 42 9.28 -2.62 -11.29
CA HIS A 42 9.34 -1.46 -10.43
C HIS A 42 9.04 -1.91 -9.01
N LYS A 43 9.85 -1.51 -8.04
CA LYS A 43 9.54 -1.83 -6.64
C LYS A 43 8.39 -0.91 -6.24
N LEU A 44 7.39 -1.46 -5.56
CA LEU A 44 6.23 -0.69 -5.09
C LEU A 44 6.65 0.55 -4.29
N PHE A 45 7.81 0.47 -3.62
CA PHE A 45 8.38 1.51 -2.78
C PHE A 45 9.33 2.49 -3.48
N ASP A 46 9.49 2.40 -4.81
CA ASP A 46 10.19 3.45 -5.57
C ASP A 46 9.41 4.78 -5.56
N TRP A 47 8.15 4.74 -5.08
CA TRP A 47 7.19 5.84 -5.09
C TRP A 47 7.01 6.35 -3.66
N PRO A 48 7.57 7.53 -3.31
CA PRO A 48 7.57 8.03 -1.93
C PRO A 48 6.17 8.17 -1.32
N ASP A 49 5.19 8.54 -2.13
CA ASP A 49 3.79 8.69 -1.74
C ASP A 49 3.11 7.36 -1.39
N VAL A 50 3.58 6.23 -1.94
CA VAL A 50 3.14 4.89 -1.54
C VAL A 50 3.91 4.42 -0.31
N LYS A 51 5.24 4.62 -0.32
CA LYS A 51 6.11 4.16 0.77
C LYS A 51 5.73 4.79 2.12
N ILE A 52 5.42 6.09 2.17
CA ILE A 52 5.05 6.75 3.43
C ILE A 52 3.81 6.14 4.08
N ILE A 53 2.84 5.69 3.28
CA ILE A 53 1.61 5.05 3.77
C ILE A 53 1.95 3.73 4.48
N VAL A 54 2.86 2.95 3.88
CA VAL A 54 3.30 1.66 4.45
C VAL A 54 4.13 1.86 5.71
N ASP A 55 5.03 2.85 5.73
CA ASP A 55 5.81 3.16 6.93
C ASP A 55 4.89 3.56 8.10
N VAL A 56 3.84 4.35 7.83
CA VAL A 56 2.81 4.68 8.83
C VAL A 56 2.03 3.45 9.28
N ALA A 57 1.52 2.63 8.35
CA ALA A 57 0.75 1.43 8.67
C ALA A 57 1.53 0.45 9.56
N ARG A 58 2.85 0.38 9.36
CA ARG A 58 3.77 -0.44 10.15
C ARG A 58 4.12 0.14 11.52
N GLY A 59 3.73 1.37 11.84
CA GLY A 59 4.13 2.04 13.08
C GLY A 59 5.51 2.71 13.02
N ASP A 60 6.24 2.64 11.89
CA ASP A 60 7.54 3.29 11.71
C ASP A 60 7.38 4.79 11.40
N LEU A 61 6.85 5.52 12.37
CA LEU A 61 6.57 6.95 12.25
C LEU A 61 7.86 7.78 12.09
N ALA A 62 9.00 7.27 12.56
CA ALA A 62 10.29 7.91 12.37
C ALA A 62 10.72 7.87 10.90
N ALA A 63 10.65 6.70 10.25
CA ALA A 63 10.92 6.59 8.82
C ALA A 63 9.91 7.38 8.00
N ALA A 64 8.63 7.35 8.37
CA ALA A 64 7.59 8.13 7.69
C ALA A 64 7.90 9.65 7.73
N ARG A 65 8.37 10.17 8.86
CA ARG A 65 8.76 11.59 9.00
C ARG A 65 9.99 11.92 8.16
N ALA A 66 11.03 11.10 8.21
CA ALA A 66 12.22 11.30 7.39
C ALA A 66 11.87 11.31 5.88
N LEU A 67 10.98 10.42 5.46
CA LEU A 67 10.50 10.37 4.08
C LEU A 67 9.66 11.60 3.72
N ARG A 68 8.81 12.07 4.64
CA ARG A 68 8.08 13.33 4.48
C ARG A 68 9.04 14.48 4.25
N ASP A 69 10.00 14.67 5.14
CA ASP A 69 10.91 15.81 5.09
C ASP A 69 11.71 15.84 3.78
N ALA A 70 12.11 14.67 3.28
CA ALA A 70 12.79 14.54 1.99
C ALA A 70 11.90 14.83 0.76
N ASN A 71 10.57 14.78 0.89
CA ASN A 71 9.62 14.84 -0.24
C ASN A 71 8.53 15.91 -0.11
N ILE A 72 8.57 16.75 0.92
CA ILE A 72 7.48 17.70 1.21
C ILE A 72 7.19 18.66 0.05
N ASP A 73 8.22 19.08 -0.69
CA ASP A 73 8.05 19.94 -1.86
C ASP A 73 7.40 19.22 -3.04
N ARG A 74 7.64 17.91 -3.20
CA ARG A 74 7.00 17.09 -4.24
C ARG A 74 5.50 16.99 -4.03
N TRP A 75 5.05 16.94 -2.77
CA TRP A 75 3.63 16.78 -2.42
C TRP A 75 2.93 18.10 -2.15
N ARG A 76 3.59 19.24 -2.36
CA ARG A 76 2.98 20.57 -2.22
C ARG A 76 1.81 20.71 -3.19
N ASP A 77 0.87 21.59 -2.83
CA ASP A 77 -0.16 21.99 -3.78
C ASP A 77 0.45 22.79 -4.93
N ASN A 78 0.42 22.22 -6.13
CA ASN A 78 1.01 22.81 -7.33
C ASN A 78 -0.01 22.77 -8.48
N PRO A 79 -0.39 23.93 -9.05
CA PRO A 79 -1.31 24.02 -10.17
C PRO A 79 -0.86 23.29 -11.44
N ALA A 80 0.44 23.00 -11.58
CA ALA A 80 0.98 22.26 -12.72
C ALA A 80 0.66 20.76 -12.70
N HIS A 81 0.20 20.22 -11.57
CA HIS A 81 -0.23 18.83 -11.48
C HIS A 81 -1.61 18.64 -12.11
N ASP A 82 -1.82 17.50 -12.78
CA ASP A 82 -3.16 17.05 -13.17
C ASP A 82 -4.05 16.78 -11.94
N ASP A 83 -5.35 16.66 -12.19
CA ASP A 83 -6.37 16.52 -11.14
C ASP A 83 -6.16 15.27 -10.28
N GLU A 84 -5.73 14.17 -10.90
CA GLU A 84 -5.44 12.91 -10.21
C GLU A 84 -4.26 13.06 -9.25
N SER A 85 -3.16 13.65 -9.72
CA SER A 85 -1.97 13.92 -8.91
C SER A 85 -2.26 14.89 -7.78
N ARG A 86 -3.06 15.95 -8.01
CA ARG A 86 -3.50 16.86 -6.94
C ARG A 86 -4.34 16.14 -5.88
N ALA A 87 -5.26 15.26 -6.31
CA ALA A 87 -6.06 14.45 -5.39
C ALA A 87 -5.19 13.48 -4.57
N ARG A 88 -4.24 12.80 -5.22
CA ARG A 88 -3.26 11.91 -4.57
C ARG A 88 -2.44 12.66 -3.52
N TYR A 89 -1.81 13.78 -3.89
CA TYR A 89 -0.97 14.54 -2.97
C TYR A 89 -1.78 15.23 -1.87
N ARG A 90 -3.05 15.57 -2.10
CA ARG A 90 -3.94 16.02 -1.03
C ARG A 90 -4.10 14.95 0.07
N ARG A 91 -4.28 13.68 -0.31
CA ARG A 91 -4.36 12.56 0.66
C ARG A 91 -3.05 12.38 1.42
N VAL A 92 -1.91 12.45 0.72
CA VAL A 92 -0.59 12.37 1.36
C VAL A 92 -0.38 13.53 2.35
N ARG A 93 -0.78 14.75 2.00
CA ARG A 93 -0.72 15.90 2.93
C ARG A 93 -1.61 15.71 4.16
N GLN A 94 -2.80 15.12 4.02
CA GLN A 94 -3.68 14.79 5.15
C GLN A 94 -3.08 13.75 6.10
N LEU A 95 -2.34 12.78 5.56
CA LEU A 95 -1.56 11.81 6.33
C LEU A 95 -0.41 12.51 7.06
N CYS A 96 0.36 13.34 6.35
CA CYS A 96 1.49 14.08 6.92
C CYS A 96 1.05 15.01 8.06
N ALA A 97 -0.11 15.68 7.92
CA ALA A 97 -0.64 16.56 8.98
C ALA A 97 -0.95 15.80 10.28
N ARG A 98 -1.43 14.55 10.20
CA ARG A 98 -1.67 13.69 11.37
C ARG A 98 -0.36 13.15 11.94
N LEU A 99 0.61 12.84 11.07
CA LEU A 99 1.95 12.43 11.46
C LEU A 99 2.69 13.54 12.25
N ASP A 100 2.50 14.80 11.85
CA ASP A 100 3.03 15.97 12.54
C ASP A 100 2.38 16.21 13.91
N ALA A 101 1.11 15.82 14.04
CA ALA A 101 0.35 15.95 15.28
C ALA A 101 0.55 14.77 16.25
N ASP A 102 1.41 13.78 15.91
CA ASP A 102 1.55 12.52 16.64
C ASP A 102 0.20 11.79 16.86
N ASP A 103 -0.76 12.02 15.96
CA ASP A 103 -2.13 11.52 16.07
C ASP A 103 -2.22 10.07 15.59
N ARG A 104 -1.69 9.13 16.38
CA ARG A 104 -1.73 7.69 16.06
C ARG A 104 -3.17 7.19 15.82
N PRO A 105 -4.18 7.51 16.67
CA PRO A 105 -5.55 7.09 16.42
C PRO A 105 -6.11 7.66 15.11
N GLY A 106 -5.81 8.93 14.81
CA GLY A 106 -6.24 9.55 13.55
C GLY A 106 -5.53 9.00 12.31
N LEU A 107 -4.28 8.58 12.43
CA LEU A 107 -3.56 7.87 11.37
C LEU A 107 -4.22 6.51 11.09
N ALA A 108 -4.50 5.71 12.12
CA ALA A 108 -5.17 4.43 11.99
C ALA A 108 -6.57 4.58 11.35
N ALA A 109 -7.37 5.54 11.84
CA ALA A 109 -8.68 5.83 11.29
C ALA A 109 -8.62 6.24 9.80
N LEU A 110 -7.62 7.04 9.41
CA LEU A 110 -7.42 7.45 8.03
C LEU A 110 -7.05 6.25 7.13
N LEU A 111 -6.21 5.34 7.62
CA LEU A 111 -5.84 4.14 6.88
C LEU A 111 -7.04 3.21 6.67
N HIS A 112 -7.86 2.97 7.71
CA HIS A 112 -9.08 2.18 7.57
C HIS A 112 -10.11 2.83 6.66
N GLU A 113 -10.22 4.16 6.63
CA GLU A 113 -11.07 4.86 5.67
C GLU A 113 -10.63 4.55 4.22
N TRP A 114 -9.33 4.65 3.95
CA TRP A 114 -8.78 4.37 2.62
C TRP A 114 -8.93 2.90 2.22
N GLU A 115 -8.74 2.00 3.17
CA GLU A 115 -8.96 0.57 3.00
C GLU A 115 -10.42 0.28 2.64
N ALA A 116 -11.38 0.82 3.41
CA ALA A 116 -12.80 0.64 3.16
C ALA A 116 -13.23 1.18 1.78
N ILE A 117 -12.68 2.33 1.36
CA ILE A 117 -12.91 2.87 0.02
C ILE A 117 -12.35 1.92 -1.05
N THR A 118 -11.15 1.38 -0.84
CA THR A 118 -10.50 0.46 -1.79
C THR A 118 -11.28 -0.83 -1.94
N VAL A 119 -11.69 -1.43 -0.82
CA VAL A 119 -12.49 -2.65 -0.75
C VAL A 119 -13.82 -2.48 -1.49
N ARG A 120 -14.48 -1.33 -1.31
CA ARG A 120 -15.71 -0.97 -2.04
C ARG A 120 -15.48 -0.80 -3.55
N ASN A 121 -14.43 -0.08 -3.94
CA ASN A 121 -14.14 0.17 -5.35
C ASN A 121 -13.78 -1.12 -6.10
N LEU A 122 -13.10 -2.05 -5.43
CA LEU A 122 -12.74 -3.35 -5.98
C LEU A 122 -13.87 -4.39 -5.90
N LYS A 123 -14.98 -4.08 -5.21
CA LYS A 123 -16.14 -4.96 -5.03
C LYS A 123 -15.80 -6.29 -4.34
N ILE A 124 -14.87 -6.23 -3.39
CA ILE A 124 -14.38 -7.41 -2.65
C ILE A 124 -14.88 -7.46 -1.21
N GLU A 125 -15.91 -6.67 -0.87
CA GLU A 125 -16.42 -6.55 0.51
C GLU A 125 -16.83 -7.90 1.12
N ARG A 126 -17.26 -8.85 0.29
CA ARG A 126 -17.66 -10.19 0.73
C ARG A 126 -16.49 -11.13 1.04
N LEU A 127 -15.29 -10.77 0.61
CA LEU A 127 -14.07 -11.58 0.73
C LEU A 127 -13.05 -10.95 1.68
N TRP A 128 -13.35 -9.76 2.20
CA TRP A 128 -12.44 -8.97 3.02
C TRP A 128 -12.97 -8.84 4.44
N GLU A 129 -12.06 -8.97 5.39
CA GLU A 129 -12.30 -8.75 6.82
C GLU A 129 -11.30 -7.69 7.29
N PRO A 130 -11.73 -6.63 8.01
CA PRO A 130 -10.82 -5.65 8.56
C PRO A 130 -9.86 -6.28 9.55
N THR A 131 -8.57 -6.00 9.38
CA THR A 131 -7.52 -6.39 10.32
C THR A 131 -6.82 -5.14 10.86
N PRO A 132 -6.37 -5.15 12.13
CA PRO A 132 -5.64 -4.01 12.67
C PRO A 132 -4.30 -3.83 11.94
N PHE A 133 -3.94 -2.58 11.70
CA PHE A 133 -2.60 -2.22 11.26
C PHE A 133 -1.59 -2.39 12.42
N PRO A 134 -0.33 -2.75 12.15
CA PRO A 134 0.71 -2.83 13.18
C PRO A 134 0.83 -1.56 14.05
N LEU A 135 0.62 -0.37 13.46
CA LEU A 135 0.54 0.91 14.17
C LEU A 135 -0.43 0.89 15.38
N GLU A 136 -1.52 0.12 15.29
CA GLU A 136 -2.56 0.03 16.31
C GLU A 136 -2.20 -0.96 17.44
N LEU A 137 -1.23 -1.84 17.18
CA LEU A 137 -0.78 -2.87 18.13
C LEU A 137 0.38 -2.37 19.01
N GLU A 138 1.10 -1.35 18.56
CA GLU A 138 2.17 -0.69 19.29
C GLU A 138 1.61 0.43 20.18
N ALA A 139 1.09 0.05 21.36
CA ALA A 139 0.65 0.97 22.43
C ALA A 139 1.72 1.15 23.52
#